data_AF-A0A2V9TQ39-F1
#
_entry.id   AF-A0A2V9TQ39-F1
#
_cell.length_a   1.000
_cell.length_b   1.000
_cell.length_c   1.000
_cell.angle_alpha   90.00
_cell.angle_beta   90.00
_cell.angle_gamma   90.00
#
_symmetry.space_group_name_H-M   'P 1'
#
loop_
_entity.id
_entity.type
_entity.pdbx_description
1 polymer ?
#
loop_
_entity_poly.entity_id
_entity_poly.type
_entity_poly.pdbx_seq_one_letter_code
_entity_poly.pdbx_strand_id
1 'polypeptide(L)' 'MNGDVVAATMKRLRSQVPIMLLSAQEPLPKNTLRSVDCFLSKSQPSKTLLATLQNLLEGRSKPFFSRWLESWRQRNQ' A
#
# COMPACT_ATOMS: atom_id res chain seq x y z
N MET A 1 -5.19 -1.92 -19.98
CA MET A 1 -3.94 -2.13 -19.20
C MET A 1 -4.22 -3.18 -18.13
N ASN A 2 -3.40 -4.21 -18.04
CA ASN A 2 -3.61 -5.34 -17.11
C ASN A 2 -2.91 -5.08 -15.78
N GLY A 3 -3.61 -4.44 -14.85
CA GLY A 3 -3.05 -4.00 -13.56
C GLY A 3 -2.60 -5.17 -12.66
N ASP A 4 -3.21 -6.34 -12.81
CA ASP A 4 -2.86 -7.58 -12.14
C ASP A 4 -1.46 -8.09 -12.54
N VAL A 5 -1.13 -8.09 -13.84
CA VAL A 5 0.19 -8.49 -14.36
C VAL A 5 1.28 -7.55 -13.87
N VAL A 6 0.98 -6.25 -13.84
CA VAL A 6 1.89 -5.22 -13.32
C VAL A 6 2.14 -5.44 -11.82
N ALA A 7 1.07 -5.59 -11.03
CA ALA A 7 1.18 -5.82 -9.58
C ALA A 7 1.97 -7.10 -9.26
N ALA A 8 1.73 -8.19 -9.98
CA ALA A 8 2.46 -9.44 -9.82
C ALA A 8 3.96 -9.26 -10.12
N THR A 9 4.30 -8.53 -11.19
CA THR A 9 5.68 -8.25 -11.55
C THR A 9 6.37 -7.36 -10.52
N MET A 10 5.68 -6.32 -10.02
CA MET A 10 6.17 -5.45 -8.96
C MET A 10 6.47 -6.23 -7.68
N LYS A 11 5.55 -7.11 -7.25
CA LYS A 11 5.76 -7.96 -6.06
C LYS A 11 6.91 -8.94 -6.24
N ARG A 12 7.09 -9.49 -7.44
CA ARG A 12 8.23 -10.37 -7.76
C ARG A 12 9.57 -9.64 -7.64
N LEU A 13 9.64 -8.39 -8.10
CA LEU A 13 10.88 -7.59 -8.07
C LEU A 13 11.15 -7.00 -6.68
N ARG A 14 10.11 -6.50 -6.01
CA ARG A 14 10.18 -5.78 -4.73
C ARG A 14 8.92 -6.05 -3.90
N SER A 15 8.86 -7.20 -3.24
CA SER A 15 7.72 -7.62 -2.41
C SER A 15 7.38 -6.65 -1.27
N GLN A 16 8.39 -5.89 -0.80
CA GLN A 16 8.30 -4.91 0.28
C GLN A 16 7.55 -3.63 -0.10
N VAL A 17 7.29 -3.37 -1.39
CA VAL A 17 6.54 -2.18 -1.82
C VAL A 17 5.04 -2.44 -1.67
N PRO A 18 4.29 -1.59 -0.94
CA PRO A 18 2.83 -1.68 -0.88
C PRO A 18 2.19 -1.41 -2.24
N ILE A 19 1.15 -2.16 -2.56
CA ILE A 19 0.34 -1.97 -3.76
C ILE A 19 -1.13 -1.86 -3.33
N MET A 20 -1.70 -0.67 -3.54
CA MET A 20 -3.12 -0.41 -3.41
C MET A 20 -3.77 -0.44 -4.80
N LEU A 21 -4.79 -1.27 -4.98
CA LEU A 21 -5.53 -1.37 -6.25
C LEU A 21 -6.79 -0.51 -6.22
N LEU A 22 -6.93 0.37 -7.22
CA LEU A 22 -8.16 1.12 -7.47
C LEU A 22 -8.92 0.49 -8.63
N SER A 23 -10.05 -0.16 -8.34
CA SER A 23 -10.88 -0.85 -9.34
C SER A 23 -12.26 -0.20 -9.47
N ALA A 24 -12.83 -0.13 -10.68
CA ALA A 24 -14.25 0.23 -10.84
C ALA A 24 -15.18 -0.97 -10.66
N GLN A 25 -14.63 -2.19 -10.69
CA GLN A 25 -15.37 -3.44 -10.77
C GLN A 25 -15.18 -4.25 -9.50
N GLU A 26 -16.30 -4.64 -8.89
CA GLU A 26 -16.40 -5.61 -7.81
C GLU A 26 -17.35 -6.74 -8.26
N PRO A 27 -17.05 -8.02 -7.98
CA PRO A 27 -15.89 -8.55 -7.24
C PRO A 27 -14.66 -8.80 -8.11
N LEU A 28 -13.47 -8.63 -7.53
CA LEU A 28 -12.18 -8.84 -8.22
C LEU A 28 -11.79 -10.34 -8.27
N PRO A 29 -11.13 -10.79 -9.35
CA PRO A 29 -10.59 -12.15 -9.43
C PRO A 29 -9.59 -12.44 -8.30
N LYS A 30 -9.66 -13.65 -7.73
CA LYS A 30 -8.78 -14.08 -6.63
C LYS A 30 -7.28 -13.95 -6.95
N ASN A 31 -6.89 -14.13 -8.21
CA ASN A 31 -5.50 -13.99 -8.63
C ASN A 31 -5.00 -12.54 -8.48
N THR A 32 -5.82 -11.55 -8.81
CA THR A 32 -5.50 -10.13 -8.65
C THR A 32 -5.30 -9.77 -7.18
N LEU A 33 -6.15 -10.33 -6.29
CA LEU A 33 -6.08 -10.08 -4.85
C LEU A 33 -4.80 -10.62 -4.19
N ARG A 34 -4.11 -11.59 -4.79
CA ARG A 34 -2.84 -12.12 -4.24
C ARG A 34 -1.64 -11.19 -4.45
N SER A 35 -1.70 -10.28 -5.41
CA SER A 35 -0.58 -9.41 -5.77
C SER A 35 -0.69 -7.99 -5.22
N VAL A 36 -1.76 -7.69 -4.47
CA VAL A 36 -2.05 -6.37 -3.93
C VAL A 36 -2.24 -6.47 -2.42
N ASP A 37 -1.86 -5.43 -1.69
CA ASP A 37 -1.98 -5.41 -0.22
C ASP A 37 -3.36 -4.91 0.22
N CYS A 38 -4.00 -4.05 -0.58
CA CYS A 38 -5.38 -3.62 -0.38
C CYS A 38 -6.05 -3.25 -1.70
N PHE A 39 -7.38 -3.26 -1.70
CA PHE A 39 -8.20 -2.83 -2.84
C PHE A 39 -9.22 -1.78 -2.39
N LEU A 40 -9.58 -0.88 -3.29
CA LEU A 40 -10.59 0.13 -3.07
C LEU A 40 -11.35 0.40 -4.37
N SER A 41 -12.67 0.58 -4.28
CA SER A 41 -13.47 0.93 -5.44
C SER A 41 -13.26 2.40 -5.83
N LYS A 42 -13.14 2.68 -7.13
CA LYS A 42 -13.01 4.05 -7.68
C LYS A 42 -14.22 4.93 -7.38
N SER A 43 -15.38 4.34 -7.06
CA SER A 43 -16.57 5.10 -6.68
C SER A 43 -16.55 5.56 -5.22
N GLN A 44 -15.60 5.09 -4.40
CA GLN A 44 -15.54 5.49 -3.00
C GLN A 44 -15.06 6.93 -2.82
N PRO A 45 -15.51 7.60 -1.74
CA PRO A 45 -15.04 8.93 -1.41
C PRO A 45 -13.52 9.00 -1.22
N SER A 46 -12.94 10.15 -1.57
CA SER A 46 -11.51 10.44 -1.38
C SER A 46 -11.06 10.28 0.08
N LYS A 47 -11.95 10.56 1.04
CA LYS A 47 -11.69 10.35 2.47
C LYS A 47 -11.39 8.87 2.79
N THR A 48 -12.08 7.93 2.15
CA THR A 48 -11.84 6.50 2.34
C THR A 48 -10.49 6.11 1.73
N LEU A 49 -10.16 6.63 0.56
CA LEU A 49 -8.84 6.42 -0.06
C LEU A 49 -7.70 6.90 0.87
N LEU A 50 -7.83 8.09 1.46
CA LEU A 50 -6.82 8.63 2.36
C LEU A 50 -6.67 7.77 3.63
N ALA A 51 -7.78 7.35 4.23
CA ALA A 51 -7.76 6.48 5.41
C ALA A 51 -7.11 5.12 5.11
N THR A 52 -7.46 4.49 3.97
CA THR A 52 -6.85 3.22 3.54
C THR A 52 -5.37 3.37 3.24
N LEU A 53 -4.96 4.47 2.61
CA LEU A 53 -3.56 4.76 2.34
C LEU A 53 -2.77 4.97 3.63
N GLN A 54 -3.32 5.71 4.59
CA GLN A 54 -2.71 5.91 5.90
C GLN A 54 -2.46 4.57 6.60
N ASN A 55 -3.48 3.72 6.69
CA ASN A 55 -3.35 2.38 7.28
C ASN A 55 -2.30 1.51 6.59
N LEU A 56 -2.21 1.58 5.25
CA LEU A 56 -1.24 0.83 4.45
C LEU A 56 0.22 1.24 4.74
N LEU A 57 0.43 2.51 5.07
CA LEU A 57 1.74 3.09 5.39
C LEU A 57 2.11 2.89 6.86
N GLU A 58 1.15 3.04 7.77
CA GLU A 58 1.38 2.93 9.23
C GLU A 58 1.64 1.50 9.70
N GLY A 59 1.02 0.50 9.06
CA GLY A 59 1.26 -0.91 9.38
C GLY A 59 2.66 -1.42 9.04
N ARG A 60 3.55 -0.56 8.51
CA ARG A 60 4.90 -0.95 8.08
C ARG A 60 5.97 -0.48 9.05
N SER A 61 6.96 -1.35 9.25
CA SER A 61 8.23 -1.01 9.90
C SER A 61 8.81 0.23 9.21
N LYS A 62 8.88 1.35 9.93
CA LYS A 62 9.57 2.56 9.47
C LYS A 62 11.01 2.18 9.04
N PRO A 63 11.50 2.69 7.90
CA PRO A 63 12.87 2.47 7.47
C PRO A 63 13.86 2.82 8.59
N PHE A 64 15.02 2.16 8.61
CA PHE A 64 16.06 2.38 9.62
C PHE A 64 16.33 3.87 9.87
N PHE A 65 16.50 4.65 8.80
CA PHE A 65 16.77 6.08 8.90
C PHE A 65 15.64 6.87 9.57
N SER A 66 14.38 6.59 9.22
CA SER A 66 13.22 7.25 9.82
C SER A 66 13.12 6.95 11.32
N ARG A 67 13.35 5.69 11.71
CA ARG A 67 13.35 5.28 13.13
C ARG A 67 14.51 5.91 13.90
N TRP A 68 15.69 5.90 13.32
CA TRP A 68 16.88 6.49 13.91
C TRP A 68 16.72 8.00 14.09
N LEU A 69 16.22 8.70 13.07
CA LEU A 69 16.01 10.15 13.10
C LEU A 69 14.96 10.56 14.14
N GLU A 70 13.83 9.84 14.22
CA GLU A 70 12.83 10.06 15.27
C GLU A 70 13.43 9.86 16.67
N SER A 71 14.21 8.79 16.86
CA SER A 71 14.89 8.50 18.13
C SER A 71 15.91 9.58 18.50
N TRP A 72 16.64 10.12 17.52
CA TRP A 72 17.58 11.22 17.73
C TRP A 72 16.84 12.50 18.13
N ARG A 73 15.73 12.84 17.44
CA ARG A 73 14.93 14.04 17.77
C ARG A 73 14.38 13.98 19.19
N GLN A 74 13.82 12.84 19.62
CA GLN A 74 13.29 12.68 20.98
C GLN A 74 14.36 12.83 22.08
N ARG A 75 15.63 12.52 21.77
CA ARG A 75 16.74 12.63 22.74
C ARG A 75 17.37 14.01 22.81
N ASN A 76 17.14 14.87 21.83
CA ASN A 76 17.76 16.19 21.70
C ASN A 76 16.73 17.33 21.72
N GLN A 77 15.52 17.05 22.19
CA GLN A 77 14.53 18.03 22.63
C GLN A 77 14.45 17.99 24.15
#